data_AF-A0A6L3EQJ4-F1
#
_entry.id   AF-A0A6L3EQJ4-F1
#
_cell.length_a   1.000
_cell.length_b   1.000
_cell.length_c   1.000
_cell.angle_alpha   90.00
_cell.angle_beta   90.00
_cell.angle_gamma   90.00
#
_symmetry.space_group_name_H-M   'P 1'
#
loop_
_entity.id
_entity.type
_entity.pdbx_description
1 polymer ?
#
loop_
_entity_poly.entity_id
_entity_poly.type
_entity_poly.pdbx_seq_one_letter_code
_entity_poly.pdbx_strand_id
1 'polypeptide(L)'
;MPYPKPEARFMQIDWLTVIAQIVNFLILVWLLKRFLYQPVINAMDCREKRIADQLHQAEAREQAAVDVTQEYQGKIEAWEREHGELVEQAKSAAESERLELLDAARSEVNERRARWQHQLDQEKRDFLHTLRRHIADSVQTVARRALTDLSDTELEGRIIQLFIRRLESLDTETRAAIVASNDPIHLSTSFVLHSPLRDRLTRAIHEHIGEKIELIYSESPQILCGVELTASGRRLSWSLDDYLEGLEQAIKQELEMGNAAAG
;
A
#
# COMPACT_ATOMS: atom_id res chain seq x y z
N MET A 1 -109.27 -128.84 -14.43
CA MET A 1 -108.63 -127.78 -13.61
C MET A 1 -107.35 -128.35 -13.02
N PRO A 2 -106.21 -127.62 -12.84
CA PRO A 2 -106.07 -126.18 -12.52
C PRO A 2 -104.86 -125.39 -13.17
N TYR A 3 -104.79 -124.08 -12.86
CA TYR A 3 -103.86 -122.91 -13.11
C TYR A 3 -102.31 -123.13 -12.91
N PRO A 4 -101.35 -122.15 -13.10
CA PRO A 4 -101.14 -121.05 -14.09
C PRO A 4 -99.64 -120.56 -14.33
N LYS A 5 -99.45 -119.45 -15.09
CA LYS A 5 -98.33 -118.46 -15.13
C LYS A 5 -96.95 -118.89 -15.71
N PRO A 6 -96.09 -117.97 -16.23
CA PRO A 6 -96.22 -116.51 -16.35
C PRO A 6 -96.14 -115.99 -17.81
N GLU A 7 -96.69 -114.80 -18.04
CA GLU A 7 -96.40 -114.01 -19.23
C GLU A 7 -94.95 -113.51 -19.16
N ALA A 8 -94.09 -114.10 -19.97
CA ALA A 8 -92.81 -113.50 -20.31
C ALA A 8 -93.10 -112.30 -21.23
N ARG A 9 -93.30 -111.11 -20.64
CA ARG A 9 -92.99 -109.87 -21.34
C ARG A 9 -91.50 -109.93 -21.65
N PHE A 10 -91.16 -110.44 -22.85
CA PHE A 10 -89.93 -110.06 -23.49
C PHE A 10 -89.93 -108.53 -23.48
N MET A 11 -89.11 -107.96 -22.60
CA MET A 11 -88.55 -106.65 -22.87
C MET A 11 -87.86 -106.83 -24.22
N GLN A 12 -88.59 -106.51 -25.28
CA GLN A 12 -87.97 -106.08 -26.51
C GLN A 12 -87.18 -104.85 -26.07
N ILE A 13 -85.93 -105.10 -25.72
CA ILE A 13 -84.93 -104.05 -25.72
C ILE A 13 -84.94 -103.64 -27.17
N ASP A 14 -85.76 -102.63 -27.48
CA ASP A 14 -85.73 -101.96 -28.75
C ASP A 14 -84.30 -101.45 -28.86
N TRP A 15 -83.46 -102.19 -29.56
CA TRP A 15 -82.05 -101.87 -29.73
C TRP A 15 -81.91 -100.44 -30.29
N LEU A 16 -82.93 -99.97 -31.00
CA LEU A 16 -83.16 -98.59 -31.39
C LEU A 16 -83.32 -97.61 -30.20
N THR A 17 -84.08 -97.92 -29.16
CA THR A 17 -84.20 -97.05 -27.97
C THR A 17 -82.93 -97.04 -27.13
N VAL A 18 -82.22 -98.17 -27.03
CA VAL A 18 -80.91 -98.21 -26.35
C VAL A 18 -79.86 -97.41 -27.13
N ILE A 19 -79.79 -97.55 -28.45
CA ILE A 19 -78.92 -96.71 -29.28
C ILE A 19 -79.33 -95.24 -29.14
N ALA A 20 -80.63 -94.91 -29.16
CA ALA A 20 -81.10 -93.53 -29.00
C ALA A 20 -80.77 -92.96 -27.61
N GLN A 21 -80.86 -93.74 -26.53
CA GLN A 21 -80.43 -93.33 -25.19
C GLN A 21 -78.92 -93.15 -25.08
N ILE A 22 -78.12 -94.03 -25.70
CA ILE A 22 -76.66 -93.88 -25.76
C ILE A 22 -76.30 -92.62 -26.52
N VAL A 23 -76.95 -92.35 -27.66
CA VAL A 23 -76.76 -91.12 -28.44
C VAL A 23 -77.16 -89.89 -27.62
N ASN A 24 -78.29 -89.92 -26.90
CA ASN A 24 -78.71 -88.82 -26.03
C ASN A 24 -77.73 -88.58 -24.87
N PHE A 25 -77.23 -89.66 -24.24
CA PHE A 25 -76.20 -89.56 -23.20
C PHE A 25 -74.88 -89.01 -23.75
N LEU A 26 -74.45 -89.45 -24.93
CA LEU A 26 -73.26 -88.92 -25.62
C LEU A 26 -73.43 -87.44 -25.97
N ILE A 27 -74.59 -87.03 -26.45
CA ILE A 27 -74.93 -85.63 -26.72
C ILE A 27 -74.86 -84.83 -25.40
N LEU A 28 -75.45 -85.33 -24.32
CA LEU A 28 -75.42 -84.67 -23.01
C LEU A 28 -73.99 -84.53 -22.47
N VAL A 29 -73.19 -85.58 -22.50
CA VAL A 29 -71.77 -85.56 -22.07
C VAL A 29 -70.96 -84.61 -22.94
N TRP A 30 -71.19 -84.60 -24.25
CA TRP A 30 -70.55 -83.67 -25.16
C TRP A 30 -70.93 -82.21 -24.82
N LEU A 31 -72.21 -81.95 -24.55
CA LEU A 31 -72.70 -80.64 -24.16
C LEU A 31 -72.11 -80.20 -22.83
N LEU A 32 -72.07 -81.07 -21.81
CA LEU A 32 -71.47 -80.80 -20.50
C LEU A 32 -69.96 -80.54 -20.60
N LYS A 33 -69.25 -81.33 -21.40
CA LYS A 33 -67.82 -81.14 -21.66
C LYS A 33 -67.57 -79.77 -22.29
N ARG A 34 -68.37 -79.39 -23.29
CA ARG A 34 -68.22 -78.15 -24.07
C ARG A 34 -68.69 -76.90 -23.32
N PHE A 35 -69.85 -76.97 -22.64
CA PHE A 35 -70.50 -75.83 -21.98
C PHE A 35 -70.13 -75.64 -20.52
N LEU A 36 -69.77 -76.69 -19.77
CA LEU A 36 -69.52 -76.58 -18.32
C LEU A 36 -68.05 -76.81 -17.97
N TYR A 37 -67.48 -77.95 -18.39
CA TYR A 37 -66.13 -78.34 -17.98
C TYR A 37 -65.05 -77.45 -18.62
N GLN A 38 -65.14 -77.20 -19.93
CA GLN A 38 -64.17 -76.36 -20.64
C GLN A 38 -64.14 -74.91 -20.11
N PRO A 39 -65.28 -74.22 -19.93
CA PRO A 39 -65.28 -72.85 -19.40
C PRO A 39 -64.79 -72.77 -17.95
N VAL A 40 -65.09 -73.75 -17.10
CA VAL A 40 -64.66 -73.78 -15.70
C VAL A 40 -63.16 -74.00 -15.58
N ILE A 41 -62.58 -74.94 -16.32
CA ILE A 41 -61.12 -75.17 -16.33
C ILE A 41 -60.40 -73.95 -16.88
N ASN A 42 -60.88 -73.38 -18.00
CA ASN A 42 -60.30 -72.16 -18.56
C ASN A 42 -60.37 -70.98 -17.57
N ALA A 43 -61.45 -70.87 -16.78
CA ALA A 43 -61.58 -69.83 -15.76
C ALA A 43 -60.62 -70.06 -14.56
N MET A 44 -60.36 -71.31 -14.18
CA MET A 44 -59.35 -71.66 -13.18
C MET A 44 -57.94 -71.36 -13.68
N ASP A 45 -57.58 -71.80 -14.88
CA ASP A 45 -56.26 -71.52 -15.49
C ASP A 45 -56.02 -70.02 -15.66
N CYS A 46 -57.05 -69.27 -16.06
CA CYS A 46 -56.98 -67.82 -16.20
C CYS A 46 -56.79 -67.13 -14.84
N ARG A 47 -57.43 -67.63 -13.78
CA ARG A 47 -57.22 -67.15 -12.41
C ARG A 47 -55.81 -67.47 -11.91
N GLU A 48 -55.33 -68.69 -12.12
CA GLU A 48 -53.99 -69.12 -11.71
C GLU A 48 -52.92 -68.30 -12.43
N LYS A 49 -53.02 -68.14 -13.75
CA LYS A 49 -52.12 -67.26 -14.52
C LYS A 49 -52.16 -65.81 -14.03
N ARG A 50 -53.35 -65.26 -13.77
CA ARG A 50 -53.46 -63.88 -13.27
C ARG A 50 -52.80 -63.70 -11.90
N ILE A 51 -52.92 -64.68 -11.01
CA ILE A 51 -52.26 -64.65 -9.69
C ILE A 51 -50.75 -64.78 -9.85
N ALA A 52 -50.27 -65.70 -10.70
CA ALA A 52 -48.86 -65.86 -10.98
C ALA A 52 -48.24 -64.59 -11.60
N ASP A 53 -48.92 -63.98 -12.58
CA ASP A 53 -48.49 -62.72 -13.20
C ASP A 53 -48.48 -61.58 -12.19
N GLN A 54 -49.46 -61.51 -11.28
CA GLN A 54 -49.49 -60.50 -10.22
C GLN A 54 -48.35 -60.66 -9.22
N LEU A 55 -48.03 -61.89 -8.82
CA LEU A 55 -46.90 -62.21 -7.95
C LEU A 55 -45.57 -61.85 -8.62
N HIS A 56 -45.37 -62.27 -9.87
CA HIS A 56 -44.16 -61.95 -10.62
C HIS A 56 -44.00 -60.44 -10.86
N GLN A 57 -45.09 -59.71 -11.11
CA GLN A 57 -45.05 -58.25 -11.20
C GLN A 57 -44.75 -57.59 -9.86
N ALA A 58 -45.24 -58.15 -8.74
CA ALA A 58 -44.93 -57.65 -7.41
C ALA A 58 -43.45 -57.84 -7.06
N GLU A 59 -42.91 -59.04 -7.28
CA GLU A 59 -41.48 -59.35 -7.10
C GLU A 59 -40.59 -58.47 -7.98
N ALA A 60 -40.93 -58.31 -9.26
CA ALA A 60 -40.17 -57.44 -10.17
C ALA A 60 -40.19 -55.97 -9.73
N ARG A 61 -41.30 -55.48 -9.16
CA ARG A 61 -41.38 -54.12 -8.61
C ARG A 61 -40.58 -53.97 -7.33
N GLU A 62 -40.60 -54.98 -6.46
CA GLU A 62 -39.81 -54.99 -5.23
C GLU A 62 -38.31 -54.98 -5.56
N GLN A 63 -37.87 -55.85 -6.49
CA GLN A 63 -36.50 -55.89 -6.95
C GLN A 63 -36.05 -54.56 -7.57
N ALA A 64 -36.87 -53.99 -8.46
CA ALA A 64 -36.59 -52.68 -9.06
C ALA A 64 -36.53 -51.56 -8.01
N ALA A 65 -37.37 -51.60 -6.97
CA ALA A 65 -37.33 -50.63 -5.88
C ALA A 65 -36.03 -50.76 -5.05
N VAL A 66 -35.58 -51.99 -4.79
CA VAL A 66 -34.30 -52.25 -4.11
C VAL A 66 -33.12 -51.75 -4.94
N ASP A 67 -33.08 -52.05 -6.23
CA ASP A 67 -32.01 -51.63 -7.14
C ASP A 67 -31.93 -50.10 -7.21
N VAL A 68 -33.07 -49.42 -7.37
CA VAL A 68 -33.15 -47.95 -7.36
C VAL A 68 -32.67 -47.38 -6.03
N THR A 69 -33.04 -47.99 -4.91
CA THR A 69 -32.61 -47.54 -3.57
C THR A 69 -31.10 -47.66 -3.41
N GLN A 70 -30.51 -48.77 -3.86
CA GLN A 70 -29.05 -48.97 -3.84
C GLN A 70 -28.33 -47.96 -4.75
N GLU A 71 -28.85 -47.70 -5.95
CA GLU A 71 -28.27 -46.71 -6.86
C GLU A 71 -28.32 -45.29 -6.26
N TYR A 72 -29.44 -44.92 -5.62
CA TYR A 72 -29.56 -43.64 -4.93
C TYR A 72 -28.60 -43.53 -3.75
N GLN A 73 -28.46 -44.58 -2.93
CA GLN A 73 -27.50 -44.60 -1.83
C GLN A 73 -26.07 -44.43 -2.35
N GLY A 74 -25.69 -45.15 -3.39
CA GLY A 74 -24.37 -45.00 -4.01
C GLY A 74 -24.12 -43.59 -4.58
N LYS A 75 -25.14 -42.97 -5.18
CA LYS A 75 -25.05 -41.57 -5.65
C LYS A 75 -24.89 -40.58 -4.51
N ILE A 76 -25.61 -40.77 -3.40
CA ILE A 76 -25.50 -39.92 -2.20
C ILE A 76 -24.08 -40.04 -1.63
N GLU A 77 -23.55 -41.25 -1.45
CA GLU A 77 -22.20 -41.45 -0.93
C GLU A 77 -21.11 -40.88 -1.84
N ALA A 78 -21.29 -40.99 -3.16
CA ALA A 78 -20.37 -40.37 -4.12
C ALA A 78 -20.42 -38.85 -4.05
N TRP A 79 -21.63 -38.28 -3.99
CA TRP A 79 -21.82 -36.84 -3.86
C TRP A 79 -21.26 -36.30 -2.54
N GLU A 80 -21.47 -36.99 -1.42
CA GLU A 80 -20.94 -36.60 -0.11
C GLU A 80 -19.40 -36.57 -0.11
N ARG A 81 -18.76 -37.55 -0.76
CA ARG A 81 -17.30 -37.58 -0.93
C ARG A 81 -16.79 -36.44 -1.79
N GLU A 82 -17.36 -36.27 -2.98
CA GLU A 82 -16.96 -35.20 -3.91
C GLU A 82 -17.17 -33.81 -3.29
N HIS A 83 -18.31 -33.62 -2.60
CA HIS A 83 -18.61 -32.38 -1.92
C HIS A 83 -17.66 -32.13 -0.73
N GLY A 84 -17.30 -33.18 0.02
CA GLY A 84 -16.31 -33.11 1.08
C GLY A 84 -14.94 -32.69 0.56
N GLU A 85 -14.49 -33.31 -0.54
CA GLU A 85 -13.23 -32.97 -1.21
C GLU A 85 -13.24 -31.53 -1.72
N LEU A 86 -14.33 -31.08 -2.34
CA LEU A 86 -14.45 -29.72 -2.86
C LEU A 86 -14.45 -28.67 -1.74
N VAL A 87 -15.11 -28.96 -0.61
CA VAL A 87 -15.08 -28.08 0.57
C VAL A 87 -13.68 -28.01 1.16
N GLU A 88 -12.95 -29.13 1.23
CA GLU A 88 -11.59 -29.14 1.77
C GLU A 88 -10.61 -28.40 0.84
N GLN A 89 -10.74 -28.57 -0.47
CA GLN A 89 -9.98 -27.80 -1.45
C GLN A 89 -10.27 -26.31 -1.34
N ALA A 90 -11.55 -25.92 -1.21
CA ALA A 90 -11.93 -24.53 -1.03
C ALA A 90 -11.36 -23.93 0.27
N LYS A 91 -11.36 -24.68 1.38
CA LYS A 91 -10.73 -24.26 2.63
C LYS A 91 -9.21 -24.10 2.48
N SER A 92 -8.55 -25.06 1.85
CA SER A 92 -7.11 -25.01 1.63
C SER A 92 -6.72 -23.83 0.73
N ALA A 93 -7.48 -23.57 -0.34
CA ALA A 93 -7.27 -22.43 -1.21
C ALA A 93 -7.49 -21.10 -0.47
N ALA A 94 -8.57 -21.00 0.32
CA ALA A 94 -8.86 -19.82 1.12
C ALA A 94 -7.77 -19.55 2.18
N GLU A 95 -7.22 -20.59 2.81
CA GLU A 95 -6.14 -20.43 3.78
C GLU A 95 -4.83 -20.00 3.10
N SER A 96 -4.52 -20.55 1.91
CA SER A 96 -3.38 -20.11 1.10
C SER A 96 -3.50 -18.64 0.70
N GLU A 97 -4.65 -18.25 0.16
CA GLU A 97 -4.92 -16.86 -0.23
C GLU A 97 -4.86 -15.92 0.98
N ARG A 98 -5.39 -16.34 2.14
CA ARG A 98 -5.28 -15.59 3.40
C ARG A 98 -3.83 -15.38 3.80
N LEU A 99 -2.98 -16.41 3.71
CA LEU A 99 -1.56 -16.30 4.03
C LEU A 99 -0.84 -15.37 3.07
N GLU A 100 -1.12 -15.45 1.76
CA GLU A 100 -0.57 -14.56 0.75
C GLU A 100 -0.98 -13.10 0.99
N LEU A 101 -2.26 -12.84 1.28
CA LEU A 101 -2.76 -11.50 1.60
C LEU A 101 -2.12 -10.95 2.88
N LEU A 102 -1.92 -11.78 3.89
CA LEU A 102 -1.24 -11.37 5.13
C LEU A 102 0.24 -11.05 4.89
N ASP A 103 0.93 -11.83 4.06
CA ASP A 103 2.32 -11.57 3.71
C ASP A 103 2.48 -10.30 2.87
N ALA A 104 1.62 -10.13 1.87
CA ALA A 104 1.54 -8.91 1.07
C ALA A 104 1.27 -7.67 1.94
N ALA A 105 0.31 -7.76 2.86
CA ALA A 105 0.02 -6.67 3.80
C ALA A 105 1.21 -6.36 4.72
N ARG A 106 1.92 -7.39 5.22
CA ARG A 106 3.14 -7.20 6.04
C ARG A 106 4.25 -6.53 5.24
N SER A 107 4.47 -6.98 4.00
CA SER A 107 5.45 -6.39 3.10
C SER A 107 5.14 -4.91 2.85
N GLU A 108 3.89 -4.59 2.52
CA GLU A 108 3.45 -3.22 2.28
C GLU A 108 3.62 -2.33 3.53
N VAL A 109 3.28 -2.84 4.73
CA VAL A 109 3.49 -2.12 5.99
C VAL A 109 4.97 -1.87 6.25
N ASN A 110 5.83 -2.85 5.99
CA ASN A 110 7.27 -2.71 6.16
C ASN A 110 7.86 -1.68 5.19
N GLU A 111 7.45 -1.72 3.92
CA GLU A 111 7.86 -0.71 2.94
C GLU A 111 7.37 0.69 3.31
N ARG A 112 6.10 0.83 3.73
CA ARG A 112 5.55 2.11 4.18
C ARG A 112 6.32 2.62 5.40
N ARG A 113 6.68 1.75 6.35
CA ARG A 113 7.50 2.11 7.52
C ARG A 113 8.89 2.58 7.10
N ALA A 114 9.56 1.86 6.20
CA ALA A 114 10.88 2.25 5.71
C ALA A 114 10.83 3.60 4.98
N ARG A 115 9.84 3.81 4.10
CA ARG A 115 9.61 5.10 3.44
C ARG A 115 9.37 6.23 4.44
N TRP A 116 8.54 5.99 5.45
CA TRP A 116 8.29 6.98 6.49
C TRP A 116 9.55 7.29 7.29
N GLN A 117 10.34 6.29 7.70
CA GLN A 117 11.61 6.55 8.38
C GLN A 117 12.57 7.38 7.54
N HIS A 118 12.71 7.09 6.25
CA HIS A 118 13.51 7.91 5.34
C HIS A 118 12.99 9.34 5.23
N GLN A 119 11.68 9.54 5.11
CA GLN A 119 11.06 10.86 5.08
C GLN A 119 11.28 11.62 6.39
N LEU A 120 11.12 10.96 7.53
CA LEU A 120 11.33 11.57 8.85
C LEU A 120 12.79 12.00 9.04
N ASP A 121 13.74 11.20 8.59
CA ASP A 121 15.17 11.55 8.64
C ASP A 121 15.49 12.73 7.72
N GLN A 122 14.86 12.80 6.54
CA GLN A 122 14.96 13.97 5.64
C GLN A 122 14.36 15.22 6.29
N GLU A 123 13.12 15.16 6.78
CA GLU A 123 12.45 16.28 7.45
C GLU A 123 13.26 16.76 8.67
N LYS A 124 13.84 15.85 9.45
CA LYS A 124 14.71 16.21 10.57
C LYS A 124 15.96 16.95 10.11
N ARG A 125 16.61 16.49 9.04
CA ARG A 125 17.78 17.18 8.46
C ARG A 125 17.40 18.57 7.96
N ASP A 126 16.31 18.69 7.23
CA ASP A 126 15.82 19.97 6.68
C ASP A 126 15.44 20.95 7.79
N PHE A 127 14.77 20.45 8.83
CA PHE A 127 14.43 21.22 10.02
C PHE A 127 15.68 21.73 10.74
N LEU A 128 16.66 20.85 11.00
CA LEU A 128 17.91 21.23 11.65
C LEU A 128 18.70 22.23 10.80
N HIS A 129 18.75 22.07 9.49
CA HIS A 129 19.38 23.01 8.57
C HIS A 129 18.72 24.39 8.65
N THR A 130 17.39 24.43 8.57
CA THR A 130 16.60 25.66 8.67
C THR A 130 16.80 26.34 10.02
N LEU A 131 16.76 25.57 11.11
CA LEU A 131 16.98 26.06 12.46
C LEU A 131 18.37 26.69 12.62
N ARG A 132 19.42 26.02 12.15
CA ARG A 132 20.78 26.55 12.23
C ARG A 132 20.94 27.86 11.46
N ARG A 133 20.31 27.98 10.28
CA ARG A 133 20.30 29.23 9.50
C ARG A 133 19.61 30.36 10.26
N HIS A 134 18.46 30.09 10.89
CA HIS A 134 17.75 31.08 11.72
C HIS A 134 18.57 31.51 12.95
N ILE A 135 19.30 30.58 13.57
CA ILE A 135 20.19 30.91 14.69
C ILE A 135 21.32 31.83 14.22
N ALA A 136 21.96 31.52 13.08
CA ALA A 136 23.03 32.35 12.53
C ALA A 136 22.57 33.81 12.30
N ASP A 137 21.42 33.97 11.65
CA ASP A 137 20.79 35.28 11.38
C ASP A 137 20.42 36.03 12.67
N SER A 138 19.89 35.30 13.66
CA SER A 138 19.55 35.87 14.97
C SER A 138 20.78 36.32 15.74
N VAL A 139 21.85 35.52 15.76
CA VAL A 139 23.13 35.85 16.42
C VAL A 139 23.75 37.08 15.78
N GLN A 140 23.75 37.17 14.44
CA GLN A 140 24.23 38.36 13.72
C GLN A 140 23.45 39.61 14.10
N THR A 141 22.12 39.51 14.14
CA THR A 141 21.24 40.64 14.49
C THR A 141 21.49 41.11 15.93
N VAL A 142 21.60 40.17 16.88
CA VAL A 142 21.87 40.48 18.29
C VAL A 142 23.27 41.05 18.48
N ALA A 143 24.28 40.48 17.82
CA ALA A 143 25.65 40.97 17.86
C ALA A 143 25.74 42.39 17.32
N ARG A 144 25.16 42.65 16.13
CA ARG A 144 25.10 43.99 15.53
C ARG A 144 24.49 45.00 16.50
N ARG A 145 23.33 44.67 17.09
CA ARG A 145 22.65 45.56 18.04
C ARG A 145 23.47 45.81 19.30
N ALA A 146 24.00 44.77 19.93
CA ALA A 146 24.81 44.91 21.14
C ALA A 146 26.07 45.75 20.90
N LEU A 147 26.69 45.61 19.71
CA LEU A 147 27.88 46.35 19.32
C LEU A 147 27.57 47.81 18.98
N THR A 148 26.43 48.10 18.35
CA THR A 148 25.93 49.48 18.22
C THR A 148 25.67 50.11 19.59
N ASP A 149 25.06 49.38 20.53
CA ASP A 149 24.79 49.91 21.87
C ASP A 149 26.08 50.17 22.68
N LEU A 150 27.17 49.47 22.37
CA LEU A 150 28.49 49.58 23.03
C LEU A 150 29.48 50.51 22.29
N SER A 151 29.08 51.16 21.20
CA SER A 151 29.97 52.05 20.46
C SER A 151 30.18 53.36 21.21
N ASP A 152 31.15 53.37 22.12
CA ASP A 152 31.60 54.54 22.87
C ASP A 152 32.93 55.10 22.31
N THR A 153 33.35 56.27 22.82
CA THR A 153 34.55 56.98 22.34
C THR A 153 35.85 56.18 22.56
N GLU A 154 35.87 55.22 23.51
CA GLU A 154 37.04 54.36 23.71
C GLU A 154 37.15 53.33 22.57
N LEU A 155 36.03 52.72 22.17
CA LEU A 155 35.97 51.80 21.05
C LEU A 155 36.35 52.49 19.73
N GLU A 156 35.85 53.69 19.47
CA GLU A 156 36.20 54.52 18.30
C GLU A 156 37.72 54.70 18.14
N GLY A 157 38.41 54.97 19.25
CA GLY A 157 39.87 55.11 19.27
C GLY A 157 40.61 53.82 18.93
N ARG A 158 40.10 52.66 19.38
CA ARG A 158 40.66 51.34 19.07
C ARG A 158 40.41 50.95 17.60
N ILE A 159 39.21 51.22 17.08
CA ILE A 159 38.83 51.00 15.68
C ILE A 159 39.83 51.72 14.75
N ILE A 160 40.13 52.98 15.04
CA ILE A 160 41.09 53.77 14.25
C ILE A 160 42.50 53.20 14.34
N GLN A 161 42.93 52.76 15.52
CA GLN A 161 44.24 52.14 15.68
C GLN A 161 44.37 50.85 14.85
N LEU A 162 43.32 50.03 14.81
CA LEU A 162 43.30 48.79 14.02
C LEU A 162 43.29 49.08 12.52
N PHE A 163 42.54 50.08 12.08
CA PHE A 163 42.56 50.54 10.69
C PHE A 163 43.95 51.04 10.28
N ILE A 164 44.64 51.83 11.12
CA ILE A 164 46.01 52.31 10.85
C ILE A 164 46.99 51.13 10.72
N ARG A 165 46.92 50.12 11.60
CA ARG A 165 47.77 48.91 11.44
C ARG A 165 47.49 48.16 10.14
N ARG A 166 46.22 48.14 9.69
CA ARG A 166 45.86 47.54 8.40
C ARG A 166 46.43 48.35 7.22
N LEU A 167 46.48 49.68 7.34
CA LEU A 167 47.16 50.56 6.38
C LEU A 167 48.67 50.29 6.33
N GLU A 168 49.31 50.07 7.49
CA GLU A 168 50.74 49.74 7.58
C GLU A 168 51.06 48.43 6.83
N SER A 169 50.19 47.43 6.96
CA SER A 169 50.36 46.11 6.34
C SER A 169 49.90 46.02 4.87
N LEU A 170 49.58 47.14 4.22
CA LEU A 170 49.19 47.13 2.80
C LEU A 170 50.38 46.76 1.91
N ASP A 171 50.12 45.87 0.98
CA ASP A 171 51.03 45.45 -0.08
C ASP A 171 51.38 46.62 -1.03
N THR A 172 52.57 46.53 -1.63
CA THR A 172 53.12 47.59 -2.50
C THR A 172 52.27 47.82 -3.75
N GLU A 173 51.60 46.77 -4.25
CA GLU A 173 50.73 46.84 -5.43
C GLU A 173 49.45 47.62 -5.13
N THR A 174 48.73 47.26 -4.06
CA THR A 174 47.53 48.00 -3.62
C THR A 174 47.85 49.46 -3.30
N ARG A 175 48.99 49.71 -2.65
CA ARG A 175 49.45 51.08 -2.33
C ARG A 175 49.70 51.90 -3.59
N ALA A 176 50.47 51.37 -4.54
CA ALA A 176 50.75 52.06 -5.81
C ALA A 176 49.46 52.34 -6.58
N ALA A 177 48.50 51.43 -6.51
CA ALA A 177 47.26 51.53 -7.25
C ALA A 177 46.26 52.54 -6.64
N ILE A 178 46.37 52.85 -5.34
CA ILE A 178 45.63 53.95 -4.69
C ILE A 178 46.27 55.31 -5.02
N VAL A 179 47.61 55.37 -5.10
CA VAL A 179 48.34 56.62 -5.38
C VAL A 179 48.23 57.05 -6.85
N ALA A 180 48.16 56.09 -7.78
CA ALA A 180 48.20 56.37 -9.22
C ALA A 180 46.98 57.13 -9.75
N SER A 181 45.88 57.19 -9.00
CA SER A 181 44.62 57.72 -9.51
C SER A 181 44.45 59.23 -9.37
N ASN A 182 45.23 59.89 -8.50
CA ASN A 182 45.15 61.33 -8.22
C ASN A 182 43.72 61.84 -7.88
N ASP A 183 42.82 60.93 -7.48
CA ASP A 183 41.47 61.24 -7.04
C ASP A 183 41.47 61.56 -5.53
N PRO A 184 40.54 62.40 -5.03
CA PRO A 184 40.40 62.62 -3.60
C PRO A 184 40.04 61.32 -2.89
N ILE A 185 40.70 61.06 -1.76
CA ILE A 185 40.40 59.91 -0.92
C ILE A 185 39.21 60.26 -0.03
N HIS A 186 38.16 59.46 -0.13
CA HIS A 186 37.00 59.56 0.74
C HIS A 186 37.18 58.63 1.93
N LEU A 187 37.15 59.20 3.13
CA LEU A 187 37.21 58.46 4.39
C LEU A 187 35.86 58.55 5.09
N SER A 188 35.17 57.43 5.17
CA SER A 188 33.87 57.30 5.81
C SER A 188 34.00 56.58 7.16
N THR A 189 33.43 57.16 8.21
CA THR A 189 33.40 56.56 9.55
C THR A 189 31.98 56.38 10.05
N SER A 190 31.78 55.40 10.94
CA SER A 190 30.49 55.16 11.59
C SER A 190 30.17 56.14 12.73
N PHE A 191 31.09 57.06 13.03
CA PHE A 191 31.03 58.02 14.13
C PHE A 191 31.68 59.34 13.71
N VAL A 192 31.42 60.39 14.49
CA VAL A 192 31.99 61.72 14.25
C VAL A 192 33.48 61.72 14.61
N LEU A 193 34.34 61.99 13.63
CA LEU A 193 35.78 62.09 13.84
C LEU A 193 36.17 63.39 14.57
N HIS A 194 36.42 63.29 15.87
CA HIS A 194 37.01 64.39 16.65
C HIS A 194 38.47 64.68 16.25
N SER A 195 38.93 65.92 16.46
CA SER A 195 40.25 66.41 16.00
C SER A 195 41.42 65.45 16.29
N PRO A 196 41.60 64.90 17.52
CA PRO A 196 42.77 64.07 17.83
C PRO A 196 42.82 62.78 17.00
N LEU A 197 41.66 62.22 16.69
CA LEU A 197 41.53 60.98 15.91
C LEU A 197 41.63 61.25 14.41
N ARG A 198 41.02 62.35 13.95
CA ARG A 198 41.15 62.84 12.57
C ARG A 198 42.62 63.09 12.22
N ASP A 199 43.33 63.84 13.07
CA ASP A 199 44.74 64.20 12.84
C ASP A 199 45.65 62.96 12.78
N ARG A 200 45.36 61.94 13.60
CA ARG A 200 46.07 60.65 13.57
C ARG A 200 45.83 59.90 12.27
N LEU A 201 44.59 59.81 11.80
CA LEU A 201 44.25 59.20 10.51
C LEU A 201 44.89 59.94 9.34
N THR A 202 44.80 61.28 9.31
CA THR A 202 45.43 62.11 8.28
C THR A 202 46.92 61.82 8.19
N ARG A 203 47.61 61.78 9.34
CA ARG A 203 49.05 61.52 9.41
C ARG A 203 49.39 60.12 8.90
N ALA A 204 48.68 59.10 9.36
CA ALA A 204 48.91 57.72 8.93
C ALA A 204 48.68 57.54 7.42
N ILE A 205 47.67 58.20 6.86
CA ILE A 205 47.39 58.16 5.42
C ILE A 205 48.48 58.89 4.63
N HIS A 206 48.95 60.05 5.08
CA HIS A 206 50.06 60.74 4.39
C HIS A 206 51.37 59.98 4.47
N GLU A 207 51.64 59.30 5.59
CA GLU A 207 52.86 58.50 5.79
C GLU A 207 52.87 57.22 4.94
N HIS A 208 51.72 56.57 4.79
CA HIS A 208 51.64 55.28 4.11
C HIS A 208 51.10 55.34 2.68
N ILE A 209 50.21 56.27 2.35
CA ILE A 209 49.64 56.36 1.01
C ILE A 209 50.36 57.44 0.21
N GLY A 210 50.44 58.68 0.71
CA GLY A 210 51.21 59.74 0.06
C GLY A 210 50.95 61.14 0.62
N GLU A 211 51.96 62.00 0.54
CA GLU A 211 52.02 63.29 1.24
C GLU A 211 51.13 64.41 0.64
N LYS A 212 50.64 64.25 -0.60
CA LYS A 212 49.90 65.27 -1.35
C LYS A 212 48.50 64.83 -1.77
N ILE A 213 47.81 64.09 -0.91
CA ILE A 213 46.49 63.54 -1.22
C ILE A 213 45.41 64.39 -0.57
N GLU A 214 44.37 64.73 -1.33
CA GLU A 214 43.19 65.41 -0.79
C GLU A 214 42.31 64.41 -0.04
N LEU A 215 41.99 64.70 1.23
CA LEU A 215 41.21 63.83 2.12
C LEU A 215 39.85 64.44 2.42
N ILE A 216 38.79 63.73 2.02
CA ILE A 216 37.40 64.10 2.26
C ILE A 216 36.84 63.17 3.35
N TYR A 217 36.44 63.76 4.47
CA TYR A 217 35.85 63.01 5.59
C TYR A 217 34.33 63.05 5.51
N SER A 218 33.69 61.90 5.64
CA SER A 218 32.24 61.76 5.72
C SER A 218 31.84 60.83 6.86
N GLU A 219 30.66 61.05 7.40
CA GLU A 219 30.02 60.13 8.34
C GLU A 219 29.03 59.26 7.56
N SER A 220 29.08 57.94 7.79
CA SER A 220 28.16 56.98 7.18
C SER A 220 27.56 56.07 8.25
N PRO A 221 26.25 56.21 8.55
CA PRO A 221 25.55 55.34 9.51
C PRO A 221 25.44 53.88 9.07
N GLN A 222 25.77 53.56 7.82
CA GLN A 222 25.68 52.22 7.26
C GLN A 222 26.86 51.33 7.68
N ILE A 223 27.97 51.94 8.12
CA ILE A 223 29.16 51.21 8.57
C ILE A 223 28.94 50.84 10.04
N LEU A 224 29.06 49.57 10.41
CA LEU A 224 29.07 49.17 11.81
C LEU A 224 30.47 49.29 12.40
N CYS A 225 30.65 50.23 13.34
CA CYS A 225 31.86 50.35 14.15
C CYS A 225 33.14 50.24 13.32
N GLY A 226 33.35 51.18 12.39
CA GLY A 226 34.39 51.02 11.38
C GLY A 226 34.83 52.28 10.66
N VAL A 227 35.89 52.12 9.87
CA VAL A 227 36.48 53.12 8.98
C VAL A 227 36.59 52.51 7.58
N GLU A 228 36.13 53.25 6.58
CA GLU A 228 36.22 52.88 5.18
C GLU A 228 36.97 53.97 4.41
N LEU A 229 37.95 53.56 3.61
CA LEU A 229 38.68 54.40 2.69
C LEU A 229 38.34 53.98 1.27
N THR A 230 37.83 54.91 0.47
CA THR A 230 37.54 54.69 -0.94
C THR A 230 38.34 55.64 -1.81
N ALA A 231 38.95 55.07 -2.85
CA ALA A 231 39.74 55.79 -3.85
C ALA A 231 39.58 55.08 -5.21
N SER A 232 39.07 55.80 -6.21
CA SER A 232 39.05 55.35 -7.61
C SER A 232 38.46 53.96 -7.84
N GLY A 233 37.32 53.71 -7.18
CA GLY A 233 36.61 52.43 -7.24
C GLY A 233 37.22 51.31 -6.39
N ARG A 234 38.33 51.55 -5.70
CA ARG A 234 38.87 50.63 -4.68
C ARG A 234 38.40 51.02 -3.29
N ARG A 235 38.08 50.01 -2.50
CA ARG A 235 37.61 50.14 -1.11
C ARG A 235 38.56 49.39 -0.19
N LEU A 236 39.01 50.06 0.85
CA LEU A 236 39.70 49.48 1.99
C LEU A 236 38.89 49.81 3.24
N SER A 237 38.23 48.81 3.80
CA SER A 237 37.53 48.94 5.08
C SER A 237 38.28 48.24 6.19
N TRP A 238 38.10 48.74 7.41
CA TRP A 238 38.13 47.92 8.61
C TRP A 238 36.85 48.26 9.36
N SER A 239 35.90 47.33 9.35
CA SER A 239 34.64 47.47 10.06
C SER A 239 34.32 46.17 10.78
N LEU A 240 33.44 46.26 11.77
CA LEU A 240 32.96 45.07 12.45
C LEU A 240 32.01 44.25 11.57
N ASP A 241 31.42 44.89 10.55
CA ASP A 241 30.66 44.21 9.49
C ASP A 241 31.51 43.17 8.77
N ASP A 242 32.77 43.48 8.42
CA ASP A 242 33.67 42.54 7.74
C ASP A 242 33.88 41.25 8.58
N TYR A 243 33.93 41.38 9.91
CA TYR A 243 34.06 40.23 10.82
C TYR A 243 32.76 39.45 10.99
N LEU A 244 31.62 40.14 11.06
CA LEU A 244 30.31 39.50 11.16
C LEU A 244 29.96 38.76 9.85
N GLU A 245 30.29 39.33 8.70
CA GLU A 245 30.17 38.68 7.39
C GLU A 245 31.10 37.47 7.29
N GLY A 246 32.35 37.59 7.76
CA GLY A 246 33.28 36.46 7.82
C GLY A 246 32.79 35.33 8.72
N LEU A 247 32.23 35.65 9.90
CA LEU A 247 31.59 34.69 10.79
C LEU A 247 30.37 34.04 10.13
N GLU A 248 29.52 34.84 9.48
CA GLU A 248 28.34 34.36 8.76
C GLU A 248 28.74 33.38 7.64
N GLN A 249 29.78 33.71 6.87
CA GLN A 249 30.31 32.84 5.83
C GLN A 249 30.92 31.56 6.40
N ALA A 250 31.67 31.63 7.50
CA ALA A 250 32.23 30.46 8.16
C ALA A 250 31.12 29.53 8.70
N ILE A 251 30.09 30.10 9.34
CA ILE A 251 28.93 29.35 9.80
C ILE A 251 28.21 28.73 8.60
N LYS A 252 27.94 29.49 7.53
CA LYS A 252 27.31 28.95 6.30
C LYS A 252 28.12 27.81 5.69
N GLN A 253 29.45 27.93 5.62
CA GLN A 253 30.31 26.86 5.12
C GLN A 253 30.24 25.60 6.00
N GLU A 254 30.28 25.74 7.33
CA GLU A 254 30.08 24.59 8.23
C GLU A 254 28.69 23.96 8.08
N LEU A 255 27.66 24.77 7.82
CA LEU A 255 26.31 24.29 7.55
C LEU A 255 26.22 23.51 6.24
N GLU A 256 26.87 23.98 5.19
CA GLU A 256 26.95 23.32 3.89
C GLU A 256 27.80 22.03 3.95
N MET A 257 28.93 22.05 4.66
CA MET A 257 29.76 20.86 4.89
C MET A 257 29.06 19.80 5.74
N GLY A 258 28.36 20.22 6.79
CA GLY A 258 27.55 19.31 7.62
C GLY A 258 26.37 18.70 6.86
N ASN A 259 25.87 19.38 5.82
CA ASN A 259 24.86 18.84 4.91
C ASN A 259 25.47 17.82 3.93
N ALA A 260 26.62 18.14 3.34
CA ALA A 260 27.34 17.25 2.41
C ALA A 260 27.83 15.94 3.07
N ALA A 261 28.09 15.95 4.38
CA ALA A 261 28.47 14.75 5.13
C ALA A 261 27.28 13.89 5.60
N ALA A 262 26.04 14.39 5.50
CA ALA A 262 24.83 13.74 6.02
C ALA A 262 23.85 13.24 4.93
N GLY A 263 24.14 13.52 3.66
CA GLY A 263 23.47 12.99 2.47
C GLY A 263 24.25 11.84 1.85
#